data_AF-A0A2G6HH18-F1
#
_entry.id   AF-A0A2G6HH18-F1
#
_cell.length_a   1.000
_cell.length_b   1.000
_cell.length_c   1.000
_cell.angle_alpha   90.00
_cell.angle_beta   90.00
_cell.angle_gamma   90.00
#
_symmetry.space_group_name_H-M   'P 1'
#
loop_
_entity.id
_entity.type
_entity.pdbx_description
1 polymer ?
#
loop_
_entity_poly.entity_id
_entity_poly.type
_entity_poly.pdbx_seq_one_letter_code
_entity_poly.pdbx_strand_id
1 'polypeptide(L)'
;MKMVYISELVKTLMHVRGPALTWYGNERVELSGPVVARWLTKMSNLLYLDLSDTLFGPADDSPSTLAIDLPHSWQATLWTIAAHLSGWNVSFDRTSPANVLVTASPFTPSGRLQATTRDILLHNMEPLAVQWDGECPLGTRDALAELMAHSDVLESDIDPQNVSAWASPADVDILASDASRILLPEELCTSFSPRLAPTLVELWSGKRSAIVIARPASKSEREEIARSEKTDFPPLS
;
A
#
# COMPACT_ATOMS: atom_id res chain seq x y z
N MET A 1 1.96 18.38 -2.65
CA MET A 1 1.44 17.19 -3.35
C MET A 1 0.14 17.62 -4.03
N LYS A 2 -0.06 17.30 -5.31
CA LYS A 2 -1.38 17.50 -5.91
C LYS A 2 -2.32 16.50 -5.22
N MET A 3 -3.48 16.93 -4.77
CA MET A 3 -4.46 16.04 -4.17
C MET A 3 -5.00 15.11 -5.27
N VAL A 4 -4.92 13.79 -5.06
CA VAL A 4 -5.28 12.77 -6.06
C VAL A 4 -6.43 11.94 -5.52
N TYR A 5 -7.53 11.86 -6.27
CA TYR A 5 -8.63 10.94 -5.97
C TYR A 5 -8.21 9.50 -6.28
N ILE A 6 -8.64 8.54 -5.47
CA ILE A 6 -8.31 7.14 -5.76
C ILE A 6 -8.91 6.69 -7.09
N SER A 7 -10.09 7.18 -7.47
CA SER A 7 -10.67 6.85 -8.77
C SER A 7 -9.81 7.37 -9.94
N GLU A 8 -9.18 8.53 -9.79
CA GLU A 8 -8.25 9.08 -10.79
C GLU A 8 -6.96 8.28 -10.86
N LEU A 9 -6.40 7.88 -9.71
CA LEU A 9 -5.21 7.04 -9.65
C LEU A 9 -5.46 5.68 -10.29
N VAL A 10 -6.57 5.01 -9.93
CA VAL A 10 -7.00 3.72 -10.50
C VAL A 10 -7.16 3.84 -12.02
N LYS A 11 -7.87 4.87 -12.51
CA LYS A 11 -8.00 5.13 -13.96
C LYS A 11 -6.65 5.35 -14.63
N THR A 12 -5.73 6.06 -13.99
CA THR A 12 -4.40 6.33 -14.54
C THR A 12 -3.55 5.07 -14.61
N LEU A 13 -3.56 4.25 -13.56
CA LEU A 13 -2.86 2.97 -13.47
C LEU A 13 -3.28 2.00 -14.58
N MET A 14 -4.56 1.98 -14.97
CA MET A 14 -5.03 1.17 -16.12
C MET A 14 -4.32 1.49 -17.44
N HIS A 15 -3.68 2.65 -17.55
CA HIS A 15 -2.99 3.11 -18.75
C HIS A 15 -1.46 3.15 -18.61
N VAL A 16 -0.91 2.73 -17.47
CA VAL A 16 0.54 2.59 -17.29
C VAL A 16 1.04 1.45 -18.17
N ARG A 17 2.03 1.73 -19.02
CA ARG A 17 2.65 0.74 -19.90
C ARG A 17 3.76 0.00 -19.16
N GLY A 18 3.74 -1.32 -19.18
CA GLY A 18 4.70 -2.16 -18.45
C GLY A 18 4.36 -2.31 -16.96
N PRO A 19 5.32 -2.75 -16.12
CA PRO A 19 5.09 -2.89 -14.69
C PRO A 19 5.01 -1.52 -14.02
N ALA A 20 3.89 -1.21 -13.36
CA ALA A 20 3.76 0.01 -12.56
C ALA A 20 4.67 -0.03 -11.33
N LEU A 21 4.89 -1.23 -10.77
CA LEU A 21 5.81 -1.47 -9.66
C LEU A 21 6.66 -2.70 -9.95
N THR A 22 7.97 -2.56 -9.78
CA THR A 22 8.90 -3.70 -9.68
C THR A 22 9.51 -3.69 -8.29
N TRP A 23 9.26 -4.75 -7.53
CA TRP A 23 9.67 -4.90 -6.15
C TRP A 23 10.74 -5.97 -6.02
N TYR A 24 11.96 -5.58 -5.67
CA TYR A 24 13.06 -6.49 -5.36
C TYR A 24 13.13 -6.72 -3.86
N GLY A 25 12.44 -7.75 -3.37
CA GLY A 25 12.53 -8.23 -1.98
C GLY A 25 13.35 -9.53 -1.92
N ASN A 26 12.84 -10.52 -1.16
CA ASN A 26 13.33 -11.90 -1.22
C ASN A 26 13.22 -12.46 -2.64
N GLU A 27 12.13 -12.13 -3.31
CA GLU A 27 11.90 -12.43 -4.72
C GLU A 27 11.63 -11.13 -5.48
N ARG A 28 11.81 -11.19 -6.80
CA ARG A 28 11.47 -10.09 -7.70
C ARG A 28 10.00 -10.21 -8.11
N VAL A 29 9.19 -9.24 -7.72
CA VAL A 29 7.77 -9.17 -8.06
C VAL A 29 7.54 -8.01 -9.03
N GLU A 30 6.77 -8.26 -10.10
CA GLU A 30 6.28 -7.23 -10.99
C GLU A 30 4.76 -7.10 -10.89
N LEU A 31 4.27 -5.90 -10.61
CA LEU A 31 2.85 -5.58 -10.64
C LEU A 31 2.59 -4.65 -11.83
N SER A 32 1.75 -5.10 -12.76
CA SER A 32 1.25 -4.24 -13.83
C SER A 32 0.31 -3.17 -13.26
N GLY A 33 0.13 -2.07 -14.01
CA GLY A 33 -0.81 -1.02 -13.64
C GLY A 33 -2.22 -1.55 -13.31
N PRO A 34 -2.84 -2.40 -14.15
CA PRO A 34 -4.13 -3.02 -13.83
C PRO A 34 -4.13 -3.87 -12.56
N VAL A 35 -3.04 -4.58 -12.25
CA VAL A 35 -2.95 -5.37 -11.01
C VAL A 35 -2.90 -4.45 -9.78
N VAL A 36 -2.10 -3.38 -9.82
CA VAL A 36 -2.07 -2.38 -8.73
C VAL A 36 -3.44 -1.72 -8.56
N ALA A 37 -4.07 -1.31 -9.67
CA ALA A 37 -5.39 -0.68 -9.67
C ALA A 37 -6.45 -1.58 -9.01
N ARG A 38 -6.43 -2.88 -9.33
CA ARG A 38 -7.33 -3.87 -8.73
C ARG A 38 -7.12 -4.02 -7.23
N TRP A 39 -5.87 -4.12 -6.77
CA TRP A 39 -5.56 -4.22 -5.34
C TRP A 39 -6.05 -2.98 -4.58
N LEU A 40 -5.73 -1.78 -5.08
CA LEU A 40 -6.19 -0.53 -4.46
C LEU A 40 -7.72 -0.46 -4.41
N THR A 41 -8.40 -0.85 -5.49
CA THR A 41 -9.87 -0.87 -5.55
C THR A 41 -10.47 -1.81 -4.52
N LYS A 42 -9.99 -3.06 -4.44
CA LYS A 42 -10.49 -4.05 -3.49
C LYS A 42 -10.23 -3.64 -2.04
N MET A 43 -9.03 -3.14 -1.74
CA MET A 43 -8.67 -2.66 -0.40
C MET A 43 -9.56 -1.48 0.01
N SER A 44 -9.77 -0.52 -0.87
CA SER A 44 -10.65 0.62 -0.60
C SER A 44 -12.12 0.24 -0.48
N ASN A 45 -12.60 -0.72 -1.28
CA ASN A 45 -13.96 -1.25 -1.16
C ASN A 45 -14.14 -1.97 0.19
N LEU A 46 -13.21 -2.82 0.60
CA LEU A 46 -13.23 -3.50 1.90
C LEU A 46 -13.21 -2.49 3.06
N LEU A 47 -12.35 -1.48 2.98
CA LEU A 47 -12.28 -0.42 3.98
C LEU A 47 -13.58 0.39 4.07
N TYR A 48 -14.22 0.68 2.95
CA TYR A 48 -15.42 1.50 2.91
C TYR A 48 -16.70 0.73 3.29
N LEU A 49 -16.91 -0.45 2.72
CA LEU A 49 -18.19 -1.19 2.78
C LEU A 49 -18.32 -2.08 4.03
N ASP A 50 -17.20 -2.58 4.53
CA ASP A 50 -17.23 -3.62 5.56
C ASP A 50 -16.55 -3.13 6.84
N LEU A 51 -15.53 -2.29 6.68
CA LEU A 51 -14.67 -1.91 7.80
C LEU A 51 -14.91 -0.49 8.32
N SER A 52 -15.65 0.36 7.62
CA SER A 52 -15.91 1.72 8.10
C SER A 52 -16.94 1.72 9.24
N ASP A 53 -16.80 2.65 10.20
CA ASP A 53 -17.82 2.89 11.24
C ASP A 53 -18.97 3.77 10.72
N THR A 54 -18.78 4.43 9.57
CA THR A 54 -19.73 5.40 8.99
C THR A 54 -21.01 4.75 8.47
N LEU A 55 -21.06 3.42 8.36
CA LEU A 55 -22.24 2.68 7.94
C LEU A 55 -23.32 2.56 9.03
N PHE A 56 -22.98 2.75 10.31
CA PHE A 56 -23.88 2.45 11.44
C PHE A 56 -24.26 3.64 12.35
N GLY A 57 -24.04 4.87 11.92
CA GLY A 57 -24.48 6.07 12.67
C GLY A 57 -23.59 7.27 12.35
N PRO A 58 -23.83 8.46 12.95
CA PRO A 58 -22.87 9.54 12.85
C PRO A 58 -21.55 9.03 13.44
N ALA A 59 -20.55 8.85 12.59
CA ALA A 59 -19.20 8.67 13.07
C ALA A 59 -18.88 9.85 13.98
N ASP A 60 -18.19 9.60 15.09
CA ASP A 60 -17.42 10.66 15.72
C ASP A 60 -16.58 11.32 14.61
N ASP A 61 -16.41 12.63 14.58
CA ASP A 61 -15.79 13.37 13.45
C ASP A 61 -14.30 12.97 13.19
N SER A 62 -13.80 11.96 13.89
CA SER A 62 -12.45 11.42 13.79
C SER A 62 -12.36 10.28 12.74
N PRO A 63 -11.41 10.35 11.79
CA PRO A 63 -11.23 9.29 10.80
C PRO A 63 -10.82 7.94 11.42
N SER A 64 -11.36 6.83 10.90
CA SER A 64 -10.96 5.48 11.27
C SER A 64 -9.45 5.23 11.02
N THR A 65 -8.85 4.36 11.82
CA THR A 65 -7.41 4.04 11.78
C THR A 65 -7.18 2.59 11.38
N LEU A 66 -6.32 2.38 10.38
CA LEU A 66 -5.77 1.09 9.99
C LEU A 66 -4.35 0.94 10.56
N ALA A 67 -4.16 -0.02 11.47
CA ALA A 67 -2.84 -0.47 11.87
C ALA A 67 -2.31 -1.48 10.84
N ILE A 68 -1.13 -1.21 10.29
CA ILE A 68 -0.45 -2.09 9.35
C ILE A 68 0.70 -2.77 10.05
N ASP A 69 0.62 -4.08 10.01
CA ASP A 69 1.52 -4.95 10.69
C ASP A 69 2.01 -6.10 9.80
N LEU A 70 2.54 -5.69 8.67
CA LEU A 70 3.07 -6.56 7.64
C LEU A 70 4.58 -6.33 7.53
N PRO A 71 5.35 -7.35 7.09
CA PRO A 71 6.73 -7.14 6.68
C PRO A 71 6.84 -6.00 5.65
N HIS A 72 8.00 -5.36 5.57
CA HIS A 72 8.26 -4.34 4.55
C HIS A 72 8.11 -4.94 3.15
N SER A 73 6.97 -4.65 2.52
CA SER A 73 6.46 -5.39 1.37
C SER A 73 5.60 -4.50 0.48
N TRP A 74 5.38 -4.92 -0.75
CA TRP A 74 4.46 -4.23 -1.65
C TRP A 74 3.02 -4.29 -1.12
N GLN A 75 2.62 -5.38 -0.45
CA GLN A 75 1.30 -5.52 0.17
C GLN A 75 1.07 -4.45 1.24
N ALA A 76 2.02 -4.28 2.17
CA ALA A 76 1.98 -3.25 3.20
C ALA A 76 1.88 -1.84 2.58
N THR A 77 2.61 -1.62 1.50
CA THR A 77 2.63 -0.34 0.78
C THR A 77 1.28 -0.05 0.10
N LEU A 78 0.65 -1.05 -0.53
CA LEU A 78 -0.67 -0.87 -1.14
C LEU A 78 -1.78 -0.69 -0.11
N TRP A 79 -1.74 -1.40 1.02
CA TRP A 79 -2.63 -1.15 2.16
C TRP A 79 -2.50 0.29 2.66
N THR A 80 -1.27 0.78 2.78
CA THR A 80 -1.00 2.17 3.19
C THR A 80 -1.64 3.15 2.22
N ILE A 81 -1.44 2.97 0.91
CA ILE A 81 -1.99 3.86 -0.13
C ILE A 81 -3.52 3.82 -0.13
N ALA A 82 -4.12 2.62 -0.13
CA ALA A 82 -5.56 2.44 -0.19
C ALA A 82 -6.25 3.07 1.04
N ALA A 83 -5.75 2.78 2.25
CA ALA A 83 -6.31 3.33 3.48
C ALA A 83 -6.28 4.86 3.49
N HIS A 84 -5.11 5.40 3.22
CA HIS A 84 -4.94 6.83 3.21
C HIS A 84 -5.79 7.53 2.12
N LEU A 85 -5.90 7.00 0.88
CA LEU A 85 -6.79 7.58 -0.14
C LEU A 85 -8.28 7.36 0.16
N SER A 86 -8.62 6.38 0.98
CA SER A 86 -9.98 6.14 1.48
C SER A 86 -10.32 6.98 2.71
N GLY A 87 -9.47 7.94 3.11
CA GLY A 87 -9.74 8.82 4.24
C GLY A 87 -9.34 8.26 5.60
N TRP A 88 -8.64 7.13 5.67
CA TRP A 88 -8.24 6.52 6.92
C TRP A 88 -6.92 7.11 7.44
N ASN A 89 -6.73 7.05 8.75
CA ASN A 89 -5.42 7.14 9.38
C ASN A 89 -4.68 5.83 9.20
N VAL A 90 -3.35 5.88 9.09
CA VAL A 90 -2.49 4.69 9.06
C VAL A 90 -1.52 4.73 10.23
N SER A 91 -1.45 3.62 10.97
CA SER A 91 -0.47 3.40 12.04
C SER A 91 0.41 2.21 11.72
N PHE A 92 1.69 2.28 12.05
CA PHE A 92 2.62 1.14 12.01
C PHE A 92 2.99 0.64 13.41
N ASP A 93 2.35 1.23 14.44
CA ASP A 93 2.48 0.81 15.82
C ASP A 93 1.31 -0.12 16.18
N ARG A 94 1.63 -1.41 16.40
CA ARG A 94 0.66 -2.44 16.84
C ARG A 94 0.06 -2.16 18.22
N THR A 95 0.68 -1.28 19.02
CA THR A 95 0.28 -1.04 20.41
C THR A 95 -0.70 0.11 20.58
N SER A 96 -0.81 0.95 19.55
CA SER A 96 -1.77 2.05 19.49
C SER A 96 -3.18 1.53 19.14
N PRO A 97 -4.24 2.11 19.72
CA PRO A 97 -5.62 1.79 19.32
C PRO A 97 -5.82 2.02 17.82
N ALA A 98 -6.46 1.06 17.14
CA ALA A 98 -6.81 1.14 15.73
C ALA A 98 -8.14 0.42 15.50
N ASN A 99 -8.96 0.90 14.57
CA ASN A 99 -10.23 0.26 14.24
C ASN A 99 -9.98 -1.11 13.59
N VAL A 100 -8.98 -1.18 12.72
CA VAL A 100 -8.59 -2.38 11.98
C VAL A 100 -7.10 -2.63 12.15
N LEU A 101 -6.70 -3.89 12.30
CA LEU A 101 -5.31 -4.34 12.21
C LEU A 101 -5.16 -5.31 11.04
N VAL A 102 -4.23 -5.07 10.13
CA VAL A 102 -3.81 -6.06 9.12
C VAL A 102 -2.45 -6.64 9.52
N THR A 103 -2.35 -7.95 9.71
CA THR A 103 -1.15 -8.62 10.23
C THR A 103 -0.84 -9.92 9.50
N ALA A 104 0.45 -10.27 9.40
CA ALA A 104 0.90 -11.56 8.89
C ALA A 104 1.11 -12.60 10.01
N SER A 105 0.94 -12.20 11.28
CA SER A 105 1.18 -13.06 12.44
C SER A 105 -0.12 -13.74 12.89
N PRO A 106 -0.23 -15.08 12.90
CA PRO A 106 -1.39 -15.74 13.45
C PRO A 106 -1.35 -15.68 14.98
N PHE A 107 -2.32 -15.04 15.58
CA PHE A 107 -2.53 -15.07 17.03
C PHE A 107 -4.01 -14.89 17.36
N THR A 108 -4.41 -15.32 18.55
CA THR A 108 -5.74 -15.02 19.08
C THR A 108 -5.67 -13.67 19.82
N PRO A 109 -6.46 -12.66 19.41
CA PRO A 109 -6.47 -11.35 20.06
C PRO A 109 -6.85 -11.47 21.54
N SER A 110 -6.17 -10.71 22.40
CA SER A 110 -6.43 -10.72 23.84
C SER A 110 -6.10 -9.36 24.47
N GLY A 111 -6.62 -9.14 25.69
CA GLY A 111 -6.36 -7.96 26.49
C GLY A 111 -6.69 -6.64 25.76
N ARG A 112 -5.71 -5.72 25.71
CA ARG A 112 -5.90 -4.39 25.11
C ARG A 112 -6.25 -4.47 23.63
N LEU A 113 -5.58 -5.33 22.86
CA LEU A 113 -5.81 -5.39 21.41
C LEU A 113 -7.24 -5.84 21.10
N GLN A 114 -7.74 -6.85 21.80
CA GLN A 114 -9.13 -7.30 21.69
C GLN A 114 -10.13 -6.20 22.10
N ALA A 115 -9.77 -5.36 23.07
CA ALA A 115 -10.64 -4.30 23.56
C ALA A 115 -10.65 -3.05 22.65
N THR A 116 -9.58 -2.80 21.89
CA THR A 116 -9.42 -1.57 21.10
C THR A 116 -9.48 -1.77 19.59
N THR A 117 -9.40 -3.01 19.10
CA THR A 117 -9.38 -3.34 17.67
C THR A 117 -10.64 -4.10 17.32
N ARG A 118 -11.39 -3.59 16.33
CA ARG A 118 -12.68 -4.16 15.94
C ARG A 118 -12.51 -5.31 14.96
N ASP A 119 -11.67 -5.13 13.95
CA ASP A 119 -11.39 -6.14 12.92
C ASP A 119 -9.89 -6.45 12.86
N ILE A 120 -9.55 -7.74 12.77
CA ILE A 120 -8.17 -8.20 12.59
C ILE A 120 -8.10 -9.06 11.34
N LEU A 121 -7.39 -8.56 10.34
CA LEU A 121 -7.20 -9.20 9.04
C LEU A 121 -5.87 -9.93 9.01
N LEU A 122 -5.90 -11.25 8.84
CA LEU A 122 -4.72 -12.07 8.62
C LEU A 122 -4.36 -12.09 7.15
N HIS A 123 -3.21 -11.52 6.82
CA HIS A 123 -2.71 -11.45 5.46
C HIS A 123 -1.66 -12.52 5.23
N ASN A 124 -1.98 -13.51 4.39
CA ASN A 124 -0.99 -14.47 3.95
C ASN A 124 0.07 -13.74 3.09
N MET A 125 1.35 -13.95 3.42
CA MET A 125 2.48 -13.31 2.74
C MET A 125 3.16 -14.24 1.74
N GLU A 126 2.74 -15.51 1.66
CA GLU A 126 3.26 -16.47 0.71
C GLU A 126 2.97 -16.04 -0.74
N PRO A 127 3.90 -16.26 -1.68
CA PRO A 127 3.68 -15.98 -3.09
C PRO A 127 2.44 -16.73 -3.61
N LEU A 128 1.59 -16.02 -4.36
CA LEU A 128 0.37 -16.55 -4.99
C LEU A 128 -0.70 -17.07 -4.02
N ALA A 129 -0.58 -16.80 -2.72
CA ALA A 129 -1.66 -17.07 -1.78
C ALA A 129 -2.93 -16.33 -2.22
N VAL A 130 -4.07 -17.02 -2.14
CA VAL A 130 -5.41 -16.47 -2.40
C VAL A 130 -6.28 -16.43 -1.14
N GLN A 131 -5.81 -17.04 -0.07
CA GLN A 131 -6.46 -17.16 1.24
C GLN A 131 -5.40 -17.47 2.31
N TRP A 132 -5.80 -17.43 3.57
CA TRP A 132 -5.06 -17.91 4.71
C TRP A 132 -4.94 -19.44 4.68
N ASP A 133 -3.81 -19.97 5.15
CA ASP A 133 -3.61 -21.41 5.20
C ASP A 133 -4.34 -22.02 6.40
N GLY A 134 -5.43 -22.73 6.11
CA GLY A 134 -6.27 -23.37 7.12
C GLY A 134 -7.32 -22.42 7.71
N GLU A 135 -7.80 -22.75 8.91
CA GLU A 135 -8.79 -21.92 9.60
C GLU A 135 -8.14 -20.70 10.25
N CYS A 136 -8.76 -19.53 10.09
CA CYS A 136 -8.35 -18.34 10.82
C CYS A 136 -8.61 -18.51 12.33
N PRO A 137 -7.64 -18.14 13.19
CA PRO A 137 -7.85 -18.01 14.63
C PRO A 137 -9.11 -17.21 14.98
N LEU A 138 -9.76 -17.58 16.09
CA LEU A 138 -10.95 -16.90 16.57
C LEU A 138 -10.72 -15.38 16.70
N GLY A 139 -11.66 -14.59 16.19
CA GLY A 139 -11.59 -13.13 16.22
C GLY A 139 -10.71 -12.52 15.12
N THR A 140 -10.30 -13.32 14.13
CA THR A 140 -9.58 -12.85 12.95
C THR A 140 -10.30 -13.25 11.66
N ARG A 141 -10.08 -12.51 10.58
CA ARG A 141 -10.63 -12.73 9.24
C ARG A 141 -9.49 -12.90 8.24
N ASP A 142 -9.72 -13.64 7.18
CA ASP A 142 -8.74 -13.82 6.11
C ASP A 142 -8.72 -12.61 5.18
N ALA A 143 -7.63 -11.84 5.21
CA ALA A 143 -7.53 -10.61 4.40
C ALA A 143 -7.68 -10.88 2.90
N LEU A 144 -7.12 -11.98 2.39
CA LEU A 144 -7.12 -12.27 0.97
C LEU A 144 -8.50 -12.74 0.50
N ALA A 145 -9.14 -13.64 1.26
CA ALA A 145 -10.50 -14.08 0.93
C ALA A 145 -11.50 -12.91 0.92
N GLU A 146 -11.41 -12.03 1.92
CA GLU A 146 -12.25 -10.82 2.03
C GLU A 146 -12.02 -9.89 0.82
N LEU A 147 -10.77 -9.57 0.49
CA LEU A 147 -10.45 -8.74 -0.68
C LEU A 147 -10.96 -9.36 -1.98
N MET A 148 -10.83 -10.67 -2.14
CA MET A 148 -11.29 -11.38 -3.34
C MET A 148 -12.82 -11.41 -3.49
N ALA A 149 -13.57 -11.23 -2.40
CA ALA A 149 -15.02 -11.11 -2.42
C ALA A 149 -15.52 -9.75 -2.95
N HIS A 150 -14.69 -8.71 -2.93
CA HIS A 150 -15.07 -7.37 -3.41
C HIS A 150 -14.96 -7.21 -4.93
N SER A 151 -15.75 -6.29 -5.48
CA SER A 151 -15.74 -5.85 -6.88
C SER A 151 -14.38 -5.26 -7.30
N ASP A 152 -14.06 -5.35 -8.60
CA ASP A 152 -12.94 -4.65 -9.25
C ASP A 152 -13.32 -3.22 -9.70
N VAL A 153 -14.54 -2.78 -9.38
CA VAL A 153 -15.03 -1.42 -9.58
C VAL A 153 -15.12 -0.73 -8.22
N LEU A 154 -14.61 0.49 -8.15
CA LEU A 154 -14.59 1.29 -6.92
C LEU A 154 -16.02 1.73 -6.55
N GLU A 155 -16.44 1.45 -5.31
CA GLU A 155 -17.79 1.75 -4.81
C GLU A 155 -17.90 3.16 -4.18
N SER A 156 -16.77 3.74 -3.75
CA SER A 156 -16.73 5.07 -3.14
C SER A 156 -15.42 5.80 -3.45
N ASP A 157 -15.51 7.10 -3.67
CA ASP A 157 -14.36 7.98 -3.94
C ASP A 157 -14.40 9.14 -2.94
N ILE A 158 -13.52 9.09 -1.96
CA ILE A 158 -13.45 10.07 -0.87
C ILE A 158 -12.72 11.33 -1.37
N ASP A 159 -13.25 12.50 -1.06
CA ASP A 159 -12.55 13.76 -1.35
C ASP A 159 -11.19 13.75 -0.66
N PRO A 160 -10.08 13.85 -1.41
CA PRO A 160 -8.74 13.93 -0.85
C PRO A 160 -8.61 15.02 0.21
N GLN A 161 -9.38 16.11 0.18
CA GLN A 161 -9.33 17.12 1.24
C GLN A 161 -9.71 16.58 2.63
N ASN A 162 -10.40 15.44 2.68
CA ASN A 162 -10.79 14.73 3.89
C ASN A 162 -9.82 13.60 4.28
N VAL A 163 -8.70 13.42 3.57
CA VAL A 163 -7.70 12.43 3.97
C VAL A 163 -6.84 12.96 5.11
N SER A 164 -6.40 12.05 5.98
CA SER A 164 -5.39 12.34 7.00
C SER A 164 -4.12 12.93 6.39
N ALA A 165 -3.29 13.62 7.17
CA ALA A 165 -2.02 14.15 6.66
C ALA A 165 -1.04 13.00 6.34
N TRP A 166 -0.57 12.90 5.10
CA TRP A 166 0.49 11.97 4.72
C TRP A 166 1.85 12.68 4.75
N ALA A 167 2.94 11.91 4.82
CA ALA A 167 4.26 12.48 4.59
C ALA A 167 4.37 13.06 3.16
N SER A 168 5.20 14.09 3.00
CA SER A 168 5.55 14.59 1.66
C SER A 168 6.23 13.48 0.84
N PRO A 169 5.98 13.38 -0.47
CA PRO A 169 6.68 12.43 -1.33
C PRO A 169 8.19 12.71 -1.36
N ALA A 170 8.93 11.82 -2.02
CA ALA A 170 10.37 11.95 -2.29
C ALA A 170 10.74 13.31 -2.91
N ASP A 171 12.03 13.61 -2.88
CA ASP A 171 12.52 14.92 -3.29
C ASP A 171 12.15 15.22 -4.75
N VAL A 172 11.98 16.52 -5.03
CA VAL A 172 11.48 17.01 -6.31
C VAL A 172 12.32 16.52 -7.48
N ASP A 173 13.63 16.32 -7.31
CA ASP A 173 14.52 15.86 -8.38
C ASP A 173 14.14 14.46 -8.91
N ILE A 174 13.72 13.55 -8.02
CA ILE A 174 13.20 12.23 -8.42
C ILE A 174 11.89 12.41 -9.19
N LEU A 175 11.04 13.32 -8.73
CA LEU A 175 9.73 13.60 -9.32
C LEU A 175 9.80 14.45 -10.59
N ALA A 176 10.91 15.16 -10.83
CA ALA A 176 11.14 16.01 -12.00
C ALA A 176 11.80 15.25 -13.16
N SER A 177 12.27 14.03 -12.93
CA SER A 177 12.79 13.18 -14.00
C SER A 177 11.72 12.85 -15.05
N ASP A 178 12.07 13.02 -16.32
CA ASP A 178 11.24 12.64 -17.48
C ASP A 178 11.29 11.13 -17.77
N ALA A 179 12.04 10.35 -17.01
CA ALA A 179 12.13 8.91 -17.20
C ALA A 179 10.77 8.25 -16.91
N SER A 180 10.32 7.41 -17.84
CA SER A 180 9.07 6.64 -17.70
C SER A 180 9.12 5.60 -16.59
N ARG A 181 10.32 5.24 -16.12
CA ARG A 181 10.56 4.28 -15.06
C ARG A 181 11.72 4.73 -14.18
N ILE A 182 11.49 4.76 -12.88
CA ILE A 182 12.38 5.38 -11.90
C ILE A 182 12.84 4.32 -10.90
N LEU A 183 14.15 4.17 -10.74
CA LEU A 183 14.73 3.44 -9.61
C LEU A 183 14.76 4.35 -8.38
N LEU A 184 14.06 3.97 -7.32
CA LEU A 184 13.98 4.76 -6.11
C LEU A 184 15.27 4.69 -5.27
N PRO A 185 15.61 5.77 -4.55
CA PRO A 185 16.80 5.85 -3.71
C PRO A 185 16.75 4.88 -2.51
N GLU A 186 17.90 4.55 -1.95
CA GLU A 186 18.04 3.52 -0.92
C GLU A 186 17.24 3.83 0.34
N GLU A 187 17.29 5.08 0.75
CA GLU A 187 16.73 5.62 1.98
C GLU A 187 15.21 5.53 2.01
N LEU A 188 14.58 5.38 0.84
CA LEU A 188 13.14 5.16 0.71
C LEU A 188 12.73 3.69 0.67
N CYS A 189 13.67 2.79 0.39
CA CYS A 189 13.34 1.42 -0.03
C CYS A 189 13.81 0.34 0.94
N THR A 190 14.94 0.48 1.62
CA THR A 190 15.53 -0.63 2.40
C THR A 190 14.83 -0.91 3.72
N SER A 191 14.01 0.04 4.19
CA SER A 191 13.20 -0.08 5.39
C SER A 191 11.89 0.69 5.22
N PHE A 192 10.98 0.55 6.18
CA PHE A 192 9.73 1.29 6.14
C PHE A 192 9.98 2.80 6.12
N SER A 193 9.52 3.46 5.07
CA SER A 193 9.56 4.91 4.91
C SER A 193 8.14 5.43 4.69
N PRO A 194 7.67 6.40 5.50
CA PRO A 194 6.34 6.99 5.30
C PRO A 194 6.25 7.78 3.99
N ARG A 195 7.39 8.08 3.34
CA ARG A 195 7.45 8.79 2.06
C ARG A 195 7.27 7.85 0.86
N LEU A 196 7.40 6.54 1.01
CA LEU A 196 7.34 5.61 -0.13
C LEU A 196 5.96 5.62 -0.79
N ALA A 197 4.88 5.42 -0.01
CA ALA A 197 3.51 5.43 -0.49
C ALA A 197 3.12 6.72 -1.27
N PRO A 198 3.30 7.94 -0.73
CA PRO A 198 3.00 9.17 -1.47
C PRO A 198 3.90 9.35 -2.71
N THR A 199 5.15 8.87 -2.67
CA THR A 199 6.04 8.90 -3.86
C THR A 199 5.49 8.02 -4.97
N LEU A 200 5.04 6.81 -4.65
CA LEU A 200 4.45 5.90 -5.63
C LEU A 200 3.16 6.49 -6.23
N VAL A 201 2.30 7.09 -5.42
CA VAL A 201 1.08 7.78 -5.89
C VAL A 201 1.43 8.90 -6.87
N GLU A 202 2.43 9.73 -6.57
CA GLU A 202 2.87 10.83 -7.44
C GLU A 202 3.45 10.30 -8.76
N LEU A 203 4.29 9.26 -8.71
CA LEU A 203 4.85 8.62 -9.91
C LEU A 203 3.76 8.02 -10.79
N TRP A 204 2.85 7.23 -10.22
CA TRP A 204 1.75 6.58 -10.95
C TRP A 204 0.75 7.57 -11.51
N SER A 205 0.46 8.66 -10.80
CA SER A 205 -0.37 9.78 -11.31
C SER A 205 0.25 10.43 -12.55
N GLY A 206 1.59 10.48 -12.60
CA GLY A 206 2.37 10.87 -13.78
C GLY A 206 2.51 9.79 -14.86
N LYS A 207 1.81 8.64 -14.73
CA LYS A 207 1.94 7.46 -15.61
C LYS A 207 3.36 6.87 -15.67
N ARG A 208 4.14 7.06 -14.61
CA ARG A 208 5.50 6.53 -14.47
C ARG A 208 5.50 5.24 -13.66
N SER A 209 6.50 4.42 -13.90
CA SER A 209 6.74 3.16 -13.21
C SER A 209 7.80 3.32 -12.13
N ALA A 210 7.72 2.54 -11.06
CA ALA A 210 8.68 2.58 -9.95
C ALA A 210 9.40 1.25 -9.79
N ILE A 211 10.69 1.31 -9.47
CA ILE A 211 11.50 0.17 -9.06
C ILE A 211 11.94 0.40 -7.63
N VAL A 212 11.62 -0.56 -6.75
CA VAL A 212 11.95 -0.55 -5.33
C VAL A 212 12.91 -1.69 -5.06
N ILE A 213 14.08 -1.39 -4.52
CA ILE A 213 15.00 -2.40 -3.98
C ILE A 213 14.79 -2.47 -2.47
N ALA A 214 13.89 -3.36 -2.06
CA ALA A 214 13.35 -3.49 -0.71
C ALA A 214 14.24 -4.34 0.22
N ARG A 215 15.54 -4.29 -0.01
CA ARG A 215 16.58 -5.01 0.75
C ARG A 215 17.92 -4.31 0.56
N PRO A 216 18.88 -4.51 1.48
CA PRO A 216 20.25 -4.07 1.24
C PRO A 216 20.78 -4.61 -0.10
N ALA A 217 21.40 -3.73 -0.88
CA ALA A 217 22.01 -4.05 -2.17
C ALA A 217 23.28 -3.24 -2.35
N SER A 218 24.33 -3.87 -2.89
CA SER A 218 25.58 -3.15 -3.17
C SER A 218 25.38 -2.10 -4.27
N LYS A 219 26.23 -1.07 -4.30
CA LYS A 219 26.20 -0.07 -5.39
C LYS A 219 26.25 -0.71 -6.78
N SER A 220 27.14 -1.69 -6.99
CA SER A 220 27.26 -2.42 -8.25
C SER A 220 25.99 -3.20 -8.62
N GLU A 221 25.33 -3.81 -7.63
CA GLU A 221 24.07 -4.53 -7.85
C GLU A 221 22.94 -3.57 -8.24
N ARG A 222 22.86 -2.40 -7.60
CA ARG A 222 21.87 -1.36 -7.97
C ARG A 222 22.10 -0.83 -9.39
N GLU A 223 23.36 -0.62 -9.78
CA GLU A 223 23.74 -0.21 -11.14
C GLU A 223 23.39 -1.29 -12.17
N GLU A 224 23.59 -2.57 -11.84
CA GLU A 224 23.18 -3.69 -12.68
C GLU A 224 21.67 -3.78 -12.84
N ILE A 225 20.91 -3.65 -11.74
CA ILE A 225 19.44 -3.60 -11.77
C ILE A 225 18.98 -2.43 -12.65
N ALA A 226 19.49 -1.22 -12.44
CA ALA A 226 19.12 -0.06 -13.24
C ALA A 226 19.37 -0.26 -14.74
N ARG A 227 20.51 -0.86 -15.10
CA ARG A 227 20.85 -1.20 -16.48
C ARG A 227 19.89 -2.24 -17.06
N SER A 228 19.60 -3.30 -16.31
CA SER A 228 18.69 -4.37 -16.75
C SER A 228 17.26 -3.87 -16.94
N GLU A 229 16.84 -2.95 -16.08
CA GLU A 229 15.49 -2.39 -16.06
C GLU A 229 15.32 -1.17 -16.98
N LYS A 230 16.41 -0.77 -17.66
CA LYS A 230 16.50 0.34 -18.61
C LYS A 230 16.04 1.67 -17.99
N THR A 231 16.45 1.92 -16.75
CA THR A 231 16.19 3.17 -16.04
C THR A 231 17.45 4.00 -15.94
N ASP A 232 17.30 5.32 -16.00
CA ASP A 232 18.40 6.24 -15.67
C ASP A 232 18.77 6.08 -14.18
N PHE A 233 20.04 5.76 -13.92
CA PHE A 233 20.60 5.77 -12.57
C PHE A 233 21.02 7.22 -12.28
N PRO A 234 20.44 7.92 -11.29
CA PRO A 234 20.96 9.24 -10.94
C PRO A 234 22.41 9.05 -10.48
N PRO A 235 23.38 9.85 -10.97
CA PRO A 235 24.74 9.78 -10.49
C PRO A 235 24.73 10.11 -9.00
N LEU A 236 25.19 9.16 -8.18
CA LEU A 236 25.45 9.41 -6.75
C LEU A 236 26.53 10.48 -6.67
N SER A 237 26.20 11.61 -6.02
CA SER A 237 27.16 12.62 -5.58
C SER A 237 28.17 12.02 -4.60
#